data_AF-A0A937TPB5-F1
#
_entry.id   AF-A0A937TPB5-F1
#
_cell.length_a   1.000
_cell.length_b   1.000
_cell.length_c   1.000
_cell.angle_alpha   90.00
_cell.angle_beta   90.00
_cell.angle_gamma   90.00
#
_symmetry.space_group_name_H-M   'P 1'
#
loop_
_entity.id
_entity.type
_entity.pdbx_description
1 polymer ?
#
loop_
_entity_poly.entity_id
_entity_poly.type
_entity_poly.pdbx_seq_one_letter_code
_entity_poly.pdbx_strand_id
1 'polypeptide(L)'
;MKLTAISSAALSVMVLILGLLFMLHELPYSNYILVISLLLLGVSLIIFYNLDKKIMYVAGAIFCLLPIIGLMFTQLNLPGARLLLTVGLTLFGIFFVPWFAIKCFKG
;
A
#
# COMPACT_ATOMS: atom_id res chain seq x y z
N MET A 1 -14.03 -12.83 11.24
CA MET A 1 -12.79 -12.65 10.45
C MET A 1 -12.89 -11.60 9.33
N LYS A 2 -14.00 -11.49 8.58
CA LYS A 2 -14.14 -10.40 7.57
C LYS A 2 -14.11 -8.99 8.18
N LEU A 3 -14.81 -8.76 9.30
CA LEU A 3 -14.89 -7.44 9.95
C LEU A 3 -13.53 -6.91 10.41
N THR A 4 -12.69 -7.78 10.96
CA THR A 4 -11.34 -7.43 11.45
C THR A 4 -10.38 -7.11 10.30
N ALA A 5 -10.51 -7.80 9.16
CA ALA A 5 -9.72 -7.52 7.95
C ALA A 5 -10.10 -6.19 7.29
N ILE A 6 -11.40 -5.84 7.27
CA ILE A 6 -11.88 -4.55 6.75
C ILE A 6 -11.39 -3.40 7.62
N SER A 7 -11.48 -3.55 8.95
CA SER A 7 -10.97 -2.53 9.89
C SER A 7 -9.46 -2.31 9.72
N SER A 8 -8.67 -3.38 9.64
CA SER A 8 -7.22 -3.30 9.43
C SER A 8 -6.86 -2.65 8.08
N ALA A 9 -7.60 -2.94 7.02
CA ALA A 9 -7.39 -2.33 5.71
C ALA A 9 -7.72 -0.83 5.72
N ALA A 10 -8.83 -0.43 6.33
CA ALA A 10 -9.21 0.98 6.45
C ALA A 10 -8.19 1.79 7.27
N LEU A 11 -7.72 1.22 8.37
CA LEU A 11 -6.70 1.82 9.22
C LEU A 11 -5.37 1.98 8.46
N SER A 12 -4.96 0.96 7.72
CA SER A 12 -3.78 1.02 6.85
C SER A 12 -3.88 2.14 5.79
N VAL A 13 -5.03 2.30 5.14
CA VAL A 13 -5.23 3.38 4.15
C VAL A 13 -5.15 4.77 4.80
N MET A 14 -5.75 4.94 5.98
CA MET A 14 -5.66 6.21 6.73
C MET A 14 -4.22 6.55 7.11
N VAL A 15 -3.45 5.58 7.59
CA VAL A 15 -2.04 5.79 7.95
C VAL A 15 -1.17 5.99 6.71
N LEU A 16 -1.52 5.39 5.57
CA LEU A 16 -0.85 5.62 4.28
C LEU A 16 -1.03 7.07 3.80
N ILE A 17 -2.26 7.60 3.87
CA ILE A 17 -2.55 9.01 3.53
C ILE A 17 -1.78 9.95 4.47
N LEU A 18 -1.77 9.65 5.76
CA LEU A 18 -1.02 10.42 6.76
C LEU A 18 0.50 10.38 6.51
N GLY A 19 1.04 9.20 6.20
CA GLY A 19 2.44 9.01 5.84
C GLY A 19 2.84 9.81 4.59
N LEU A 20 1.97 9.84 3.58
CA LEU A 20 2.16 10.63 2.37
C LEU A 20 2.15 12.14 2.66
N LEU A 21 1.24 12.59 3.52
CA LEU A 21 1.15 13.99 3.95
C LEU A 21 2.41 14.43 4.71
N PHE A 22 2.96 13.56 5.56
CA PHE A 22 4.21 13.81 6.25
C PHE A 22 5.43 13.78 5.32
N MET A 23 5.36 13.01 4.22
CA MET A 23 6.42 12.99 3.20
C MET A 23 6.46 14.33 2.47
N LEU A 24 5.28 14.93 2.24
CA LEU A 24 5.16 16.26 1.65
C LEU A 24 5.69 17.37 2.58
N HIS A 25 5.63 17.16 3.89
CA HIS A 25 6.13 18.10 4.91
C HIS A 25 7.59 17.84 5.33
N GLU A 26 8.33 17.00 4.58
CA GLU A 26 9.74 16.65 4.83
C GLU A 26 10.07 16.20 6.27
N LEU A 27 9.13 15.55 6.95
CA LEU A 27 9.38 15.06 8.31
C LEU A 27 10.28 13.81 8.29
N PRO A 28 11.26 13.71 9.22
CA PRO A 28 12.29 12.65 9.19
C PRO A 28 11.72 11.24 9.39
N TYR A 29 10.53 11.11 10.01
CA TYR A 29 9.90 9.82 10.31
C TYR A 29 8.89 9.34 9.25
N SER A 30 8.59 10.15 8.24
CA SER A 30 7.55 9.84 7.25
C SER A 30 7.76 8.51 6.52
N ASN A 31 9.01 8.22 6.13
CA ASN A 31 9.33 7.00 5.38
C ASN A 31 8.99 5.73 6.17
N TYR A 32 9.24 5.71 7.48
CA TYR A 32 8.92 4.57 8.33
C TYR A 32 7.40 4.37 8.49
N ILE A 33 6.65 5.46 8.60
CA ILE A 33 5.18 5.43 8.68
C ILE A 33 4.60 4.85 7.39
N LEU A 34 5.12 5.25 6.23
CA LEU A 34 4.69 4.72 4.93
C LEU A 34 4.97 3.22 4.80
N VAL A 35 6.16 2.76 5.19
CA VAL A 35 6.51 1.31 5.15
C VAL A 35 5.56 0.49 6.03
N ILE A 36 5.32 0.93 7.27
CA ILE A 36 4.41 0.23 8.20
C ILE A 36 3.00 0.17 7.63
N SER A 37 2.52 1.26 7.05
CA SER A 37 1.19 1.34 6.44
C SER A 37 1.05 0.37 5.27
N LEU A 38 2.02 0.35 4.35
CA LEU A 38 2.06 -0.54 3.19
C LEU A 38 2.14 -2.02 3.58
N LEU A 39 2.91 -2.32 4.64
CA LEU A 39 3.02 -3.68 5.17
C LEU A 39 1.68 -4.14 5.78
N LEU A 40 1.03 -3.28 6.56
CA LEU A 40 -0.29 -3.55 7.13
C LEU A 40 -1.36 -3.75 6.04
N LEU A 41 -1.25 -3.00 4.94
CA LEU A 41 -2.11 -3.15 3.76
C LEU A 41 -1.88 -4.52 3.11
N GLY A 42 -0.62 -4.89 2.89
CA GLY A 42 -0.24 -6.18 2.29
C GLY A 42 -0.75 -7.38 3.11
N VAL A 43 -0.59 -7.34 4.44
CA VAL A 43 -1.13 -8.37 5.35
C VAL A 43 -2.64 -8.45 5.25
N SER A 44 -3.33 -7.31 5.24
CA SER A 44 -4.79 -7.25 5.10
C SER A 44 -5.24 -7.90 3.78
N LEU A 45 -4.54 -7.64 2.68
CA LEU A 45 -4.81 -8.24 1.37
C LEU A 45 -4.57 -9.76 1.36
N ILE A 46 -3.51 -10.25 1.99
CA ILE A 46 -3.26 -11.70 2.11
C ILE A 46 -4.36 -12.40 2.93
N ILE A 47 -4.90 -11.74 3.95
CA ILE A 47 -6.05 -12.26 4.72
C ILE A 47 -7.30 -12.32 3.84
N PHE A 48 -7.58 -11.27 3.04
CA PHE A 48 -8.69 -11.29 2.07
C PHE A 48 -8.50 -12.37 1.00
N TYR A 49 -7.28 -12.64 0.55
CA TYR A 49 -6.99 -13.75 -0.35
C TYR A 49 -7.38 -15.08 0.26
N ASN A 50 -7.09 -15.34 1.53
CA ASN A 50 -7.50 -16.59 2.18
C ASN A 50 -9.02 -16.74 2.27
N LEU A 51 -9.76 -15.63 2.40
CA LEU A 51 -11.22 -15.64 2.55
C LEU A 51 -11.96 -15.80 1.22
N ASP A 52 -11.50 -15.13 0.16
CA ASP A 52 -12.21 -15.03 -1.11
C ASP A 52 -11.47 -15.74 -2.27
N LYS A 53 -10.23 -16.20 -2.07
CA LYS A 53 -9.31 -16.86 -3.05
C LYS A 53 -9.18 -16.10 -4.38
N LYS A 54 -9.37 -14.79 -4.37
CA LYS A 54 -9.28 -13.93 -5.55
C LYS A 54 -7.85 -13.45 -5.76
N ILE A 55 -7.30 -13.73 -6.94
CA ILE A 55 -5.93 -13.38 -7.36
C ILE A 55 -5.67 -11.86 -7.28
N MET A 56 -6.73 -11.05 -7.37
CA MET A 56 -6.70 -9.60 -7.20
C MET A 56 -6.02 -9.14 -5.89
N TYR A 57 -6.22 -9.86 -4.79
CA TYR A 57 -5.59 -9.53 -3.52
C TYR A 57 -4.09 -9.83 -3.50
N VAL A 58 -3.66 -10.87 -4.22
CA VAL A 58 -2.24 -11.20 -4.41
C VAL A 58 -1.56 -10.14 -5.26
N ALA A 59 -2.22 -9.72 -6.35
CA ALA A 59 -1.74 -8.61 -7.18
C ALA A 59 -1.57 -7.33 -6.35
N GLY A 60 -2.56 -6.98 -5.52
CA GLY A 60 -2.47 -5.83 -4.60
C GLY A 60 -1.31 -5.92 -3.62
N ALA A 61 -1.07 -7.10 -3.02
CA ALA A 61 0.06 -7.31 -2.12
C ALA A 61 1.41 -7.14 -2.83
N ILE A 62 1.54 -7.59 -4.08
CA ILE A 62 2.73 -7.37 -4.91
C ILE A 62 2.90 -5.88 -5.21
N PHE A 63 1.83 -5.16 -5.51
CA PHE A 63 1.89 -3.70 -5.71
C PHE A 63 2.30 -2.94 -4.45
N CYS A 64 2.01 -3.43 -3.24
CA CYS A 64 2.52 -2.84 -2.00
C CYS A 64 4.04 -3.04 -1.80
N LEU A 65 4.62 -4.11 -2.36
CA LEU A 65 6.06 -4.38 -2.24
C LEU A 65 6.91 -3.39 -3.05
N LEU A 66 6.44 -2.94 -4.21
CA LEU A 66 7.14 -1.95 -5.04
C LEU A 66 7.52 -0.65 -4.29
N PRO A 67 6.56 0.07 -3.65
CA PRO A 67 6.87 1.27 -2.89
C PRO A 67 7.67 0.98 -1.62
N ILE A 68 7.56 -0.22 -1.01
CA ILE A 68 8.43 -0.62 0.10
C ILE A 68 9.89 -0.71 -0.36
N ILE A 69 10.14 -1.30 -1.52
CA ILE A 69 11.48 -1.37 -2.12
C ILE A 69 11.97 0.05 -2.47
N GLY A 70 11.11 0.88 -3.06
CA GLY A 70 11.42 2.30 -3.30
C GLY A 70 11.82 3.05 -2.03
N LEU A 71 11.10 2.82 -0.92
CA LEU A 71 11.38 3.42 0.39
C LEU A 71 12.74 2.98 0.94
N MET A 72 13.08 1.69 0.84
CA MET A 72 14.41 1.19 1.22
C MET A 72 15.53 1.84 0.39
N PHE A 73 15.32 2.04 -0.90
CA PHE A 73 16.30 2.72 -1.75
C PHE A 73 16.50 4.18 -1.33
N THR A 74 15.44 4.88 -0.89
CA THR A 74 15.55 6.24 -0.32
C THR A 74 16.37 6.24 0.97
N GLN A 75 16.20 5.23 1.83
CA GLN A 75 16.97 5.12 3.07
C GLN A 75 18.45 4.82 2.83
N LEU A 76 18.75 4.05 1.78
CA LEU A 76 20.12 3.73 1.36
C LEU A 76 20.76 4.83 0.51
N ASN A 77 20.08 5.96 0.28
CA ASN A 77 20.50 7.04 -0.62
C ASN A 77 20.88 6.55 -2.04
N LEU A 78 20.19 5.51 -2.52
CA LEU A 78 20.44 4.95 -3.84
C LEU A 78 19.77 5.80 -4.93
N PRO A 79 20.44 6.05 -6.06
CA PRO A 79 19.84 6.77 -7.19
C PRO A 79 18.66 5.96 -7.75
N GLY A 80 17.57 6.65 -8.08
CA GLY A 80 16.34 6.02 -8.61
C GLY A 80 15.28 5.68 -7.56
N ALA A 81 15.56 5.88 -6.26
CA ALA A 81 14.60 5.66 -5.18
C ALA A 81 13.28 6.41 -5.39
N ARG A 82 13.38 7.71 -5.74
CA ARG A 82 12.22 8.58 -5.97
C ARG A 82 11.34 8.10 -7.12
N LEU A 83 11.96 7.61 -8.20
CA LEU A 83 11.25 7.02 -9.34
C LEU A 83 10.52 5.74 -8.95
N LEU A 84 11.19 4.81 -8.23
CA LEU A 84 10.54 3.57 -7.77
C LEU A 84 9.36 3.85 -6.84
N LEU A 85 9.52 4.81 -5.93
CA LEU A 85 8.48 5.23 -5.00
C LEU A 85 7.27 5.81 -5.73
N THR A 86 7.50 6.78 -6.63
CA THR A 86 6.42 7.41 -7.40
C THR A 86 5.73 6.38 -8.28
N VAL A 87 6.47 5.58 -9.05
CA VAL A 87 5.91 4.54 -9.92
C VAL A 87 5.12 3.50 -9.12
N GLY A 88 5.64 3.04 -7.99
CA GLY A 88 4.96 2.08 -7.11
C GLY A 88 3.65 2.63 -6.53
N LEU A 89 3.67 3.86 -6.01
CA LEU A 89 2.47 4.52 -5.49
C LEU A 89 1.45 4.83 -6.59
N THR A 90 1.90 5.26 -7.77
CA THR A 90 1.04 5.55 -8.92
C THR A 90 0.41 4.29 -9.47
N LEU A 91 1.17 3.19 -9.63
CA LEU A 91 0.62 1.89 -10.02
C LEU A 91 -0.42 1.40 -9.00
N PHE A 92 -0.12 1.54 -7.71
CA PHE A 92 -1.07 1.19 -6.66
C PHE A 92 -2.35 2.04 -6.73
N GLY A 93 -2.23 3.36 -6.84
CA GLY A 93 -3.38 4.27 -6.94
C GLY A 93 -4.23 4.06 -8.21
N ILE A 94 -3.59 3.88 -9.37
CA ILE A 94 -4.29 3.84 -10.66
C ILE A 94 -4.79 2.44 -11.01
N PHE A 95 -4.10 1.37 -10.64
CA PHE A 95 -4.55 0.02 -10.98
C PHE A 95 -5.31 -0.63 -9.84
N PHE A 96 -4.81 -0.56 -8.60
CA PHE A 96 -5.41 -1.31 -7.50
C PHE A 96 -6.72 -0.68 -7.02
N VAL A 97 -6.78 0.64 -6.87
CA VAL A 97 -7.97 1.34 -6.36
C VAL A 97 -9.21 1.18 -7.26
N PRO A 98 -9.17 1.47 -8.58
CA PRO A 98 -10.35 1.30 -9.42
C PRO A 98 -10.72 -0.17 -9.61
N TRP A 99 -9.74 -1.07 -9.68
CA TRP A 99 -10.03 -2.50 -9.77
C TRP A 99 -10.74 -3.01 -8.50
N PHE A 100 -10.33 -2.54 -7.33
CA PHE A 100 -11.02 -2.81 -6.07
C PHE A 100 -12.44 -2.20 -6.04
N ALA A 101 -12.59 -0.94 -6.47
CA ALA A 101 -13.87 -0.25 -6.52
C ALA A 101 -14.88 -0.95 -7.44
N ILE A 102 -14.46 -1.36 -8.64
CA ILE A 102 -15.32 -2.09 -9.60
C ILE A 102 -15.82 -3.41 -9.01
N LYS A 103 -14.97 -4.14 -8.29
CA LYS A 103 -15.38 -5.40 -7.65
C LYS A 103 -16.29 -5.19 -6.44
N CYS A 104 -16.16 -4.09 -5.72
CA CYS A 104 -17.03 -3.74 -4.61
C CYS A 104 -18.41 -3.28 -5.09
N PHE A 105 -18.48 -2.50 -6.17
CA PHE A 105 -19.74 -2.00 -6.74
C PHE A 105 -20.50 -3.00 -7.59
N LYS A 106 -19.83 -4.05 -8.08
CA LYS A 106 -20.43 -5.10 -8.93
C LYS A 106 -20.73 -6.38 -8.15
N GLY A 107 -20.60 -6.36 -6.82
CA GLY A 107 -21.03 -7.42 -5.90
C GLY A 107 -22.29 -7.01 -5.17
#